data_AF-A0A818GED4-F1
#
_entry.id   AF-A0A818GED4-F1
#
_cell.length_a   1.000
_cell.length_b   1.000
_cell.length_c   1.000
_cell.angle_alpha   90.00
_cell.angle_beta   90.00
_cell.angle_gamma   90.00
#
_symmetry.space_group_name_H-M   'P 1'
#
loop_
_entity.id
_entity.type
_entity.pdbx_description
1 polymer ?
#
loop_
_entity_poly.entity_id
_entity_poly.type
_entity_poly.pdbx_seq_one_letter_code
_entity_poly.pdbx_strand_id
1 'polypeptide(L)' 'DFGSECEVFAATSNTLNGKTGVFMSDMKEARSSEESYNVEKAKRLWDLSEQLTHQNI' A
#
# COMPACT_ATOMS: atom_id res chain seq x y z
N ASP A 1 -8.77 5.69 21.51
CA ASP A 1 -8.75 5.09 20.16
C ASP A 1 -7.76 5.85 19.29
N PHE A 2 -6.58 5.31 19.05
CA PHE A 2 -5.50 5.93 18.25
C PHE A 2 -4.92 4.88 17.30
N GLY A 3 -5.60 4.61 16.20
CA GLY A 3 -5.13 3.59 15.26
C GLY A 3 -5.70 3.70 13.85
N SER A 4 -6.92 4.24 13.68
CA SER A 4 -7.60 4.33 12.38
C SER A 4 -7.50 5.71 11.71
N GLU A 5 -6.87 6.69 12.35
CA GLU A 5 -6.85 8.08 11.87
C GLU A 5 -6.15 8.21 10.50
N CYS A 6 -5.06 7.46 10.31
CA CYS A 6 -4.28 7.49 9.07
C CYS A 6 -5.09 6.89 7.91
N GLU A 7 -5.84 5.82 8.17
CA GLU A 7 -6.72 5.15 7.21
C GLU A 7 -7.89 6.03 6.83
N VAL A 8 -8.55 6.66 7.81
CA VAL A 8 -9.65 7.59 7.55
C VAL A 8 -9.15 8.79 6.75
N PHE A 9 -7.99 9.36 7.12
CA PHE A 9 -7.36 10.43 6.35
C PHE A 9 -7.03 9.98 4.91
N ALA A 10 -6.43 8.80 4.76
CA ALA A 10 -6.05 8.26 3.45
C ALA A 10 -7.27 8.04 2.54
N ALA A 11 -8.39 7.59 3.11
CA ALA A 11 -9.62 7.31 2.38
C ALA A 11 -10.43 8.56 2.02
N THR A 12 -10.30 9.65 2.77
CA THR A 12 -11.24 10.80 2.67
C THR A 12 -10.58 12.13 2.32
N SER A 13 -9.27 12.28 2.50
CA SER A 13 -8.60 13.56 2.27
C SER A 13 -8.45 13.87 0.79
N ASN A 14 -9.03 15.00 0.38
CA ASN A 14 -8.85 15.53 -0.97
C ASN A 14 -7.38 15.84 -1.32
N THR A 15 -6.49 15.96 -0.34
CA THR A 15 -5.06 16.19 -0.56
C THR A 15 -4.33 15.01 -1.22
N LEU A 16 -4.97 13.83 -1.23
CA LEU A 16 -4.46 12.62 -1.88
C LEU A 16 -5.09 12.36 -3.25
N ASN A 17 -6.00 13.22 -3.72
CA ASN A 17 -6.62 13.07 -5.03
C ASN A 17 -5.55 13.07 -6.12
N GLY A 18 -5.53 12.01 -6.94
CA GLY A 18 -4.55 11.81 -8.01
C GLY A 18 -3.18 11.30 -7.55
N LYS A 19 -2.97 11.06 -6.24
CA LYS A 19 -1.76 10.42 -5.72
C LYS A 19 -1.96 8.92 -5.59
N THR A 20 -0.99 8.14 -6.07
CA THR A 20 -1.00 6.67 -6.02
C THR A 20 0.37 6.14 -5.65
N GLY A 21 0.43 4.95 -5.05
CA GLY A 21 1.71 4.28 -4.73
C GLY A 21 2.51 4.95 -3.62
N VAL A 22 1.89 5.81 -2.81
CA VAL A 22 2.52 6.45 -1.65
C VAL A 22 2.28 5.65 -0.38
N PHE A 23 3.26 5.66 0.52
CA PHE A 23 3.13 5.11 1.86
C PHE A 23 2.83 6.26 2.84
N MET A 24 1.87 6.04 3.75
CA MET A 24 1.39 7.05 4.69
C MET A 24 1.65 6.60 6.14
N SER A 25 2.14 7.51 6.97
CA SER A 25 2.32 7.36 8.42
C SER A 25 1.99 8.68 9.10
N ASP A 26 1.26 8.66 10.21
CA ASP A 26 0.84 9.85 10.96
C ASP A 26 0.19 10.93 10.07
N MET A 27 -0.70 10.51 9.17
CA MET A 27 -1.40 11.36 8.18
C MET A 27 -0.45 12.11 7.22
N LYS A 28 0.79 11.64 7.04
CA LYS A 28 1.79 12.21 6.14
C LYS A 28 2.43 11.15 5.27
N GLU A 29 2.90 11.57 4.09
CA GLU A 29 3.72 10.68 3.25
C GLU A 29 5.05 10.38 3.96
N ALA A 30 5.41 9.10 3.96
CA ALA A 30 6.64 8.60 4.55
C ALA A 30 7.30 7.59 3.62
N ARG A 31 8.59 7.32 3.84
CA ARG A 31 9.30 6.26 3.12
C ARG A 31 9.21 4.96 3.91
N SER A 32 8.75 3.89 3.27
CA SER A 32 8.76 2.53 3.83
C SER A 32 10.13 1.88 3.66
N SER A 33 10.25 0.59 4.02
CA SER A 33 11.49 -0.17 3.87
C SER A 33 11.95 -0.21 2.40
N GLU A 34 13.27 -0.26 2.16
CA GLU A 34 13.82 -0.31 0.80
C GLU A 34 13.28 -1.48 -0.02
N GLU A 35 13.10 -2.63 0.64
CA GLU A 35 12.58 -3.85 0.02
C GLU A 35 11.16 -3.68 -0.54
N SER A 36 10.34 -2.80 0.07
CA SER A 36 8.98 -2.55 -0.42
C SER A 36 8.94 -1.89 -1.79
N TYR A 37 10.05 -1.30 -2.25
CA TYR A 37 10.17 -0.70 -3.58
C TYR A 37 10.76 -1.67 -4.62
N ASN A 38 11.02 -2.94 -4.24
CA ASN A 38 11.52 -3.96 -5.15
C ASN A 38 10.39 -4.51 -6.04
N VAL A 39 10.30 -4.00 -7.27
CA VAL A 39 9.26 -4.37 -8.24
C VAL A 39 9.31 -5.86 -8.63
N GLU A 40 10.50 -6.46 -8.73
CA GLU A 40 10.63 -7.87 -9.10
C GLU A 40 10.08 -8.79 -8.01
N LYS A 41 10.39 -8.48 -6.75
CA LYS A 41 9.86 -9.24 -5.61
C LYS A 41 8.35 -9.05 -5.46
N ALA A 42 7.84 -7.83 -5.68
CA ALA A 42 6.40 -7.56 -5.64
C ALA A 42 5.64 -8.38 -6.69
N LYS A 43 6.15 -8.46 -7.93
CA LYS A 43 5.57 -9.29 -9.00
C LYS A 43 5.58 -10.77 -8.64
N ARG A 44 6.73 -11.30 -8.20
CA ARG A 44 6.83 -12.71 -7.79
C ARG A 44 5.89 -13.04 -6.62
N LEU A 45 5.71 -12.10 -5.68
CA LEU A 45 4.81 -12.28 -4.55
C LEU A 45 3.34 -12.35 -5.02
N TRP A 46 2.97 -11.51 -5.99
CA TRP A 46 1.64 -11.53 -6.61
C TRP A 46 1.35 -12.88 -7.27
N ASP A 47 2.21 -13.32 -8.18
CA ASP A 47 2.06 -14.59 -8.91
C ASP A 47 1.92 -15.79 -7.96
N LEU A 48 2.73 -15.81 -6.89
CA LEU A 48 2.66 -16.86 -5.88
C LEU A 48 1.34 -16.80 -5.08
N SER A 49 0.88 -15.59 -4.74
CA SER A 49 -0.37 -15.40 -3.98
C SER A 49 -1.58 -15.86 -4.79
N GLU A 50 -1.62 -15.60 -6.09
CA GLU A 50 -2.65 -16.10 -7.01
C GLU A 50 -2.68 -17.63 -7.04
N GLN A 51 -1.52 -18.27 -7.18
CA GLN A 51 -1.41 -19.74 -7.16
C GLN A 51 -1.91 -20.35 -5.84
N LEU A 52 -1.57 -19.73 -4.71
CA LEU A 52 -1.94 -20.22 -3.37
C LEU A 52 -3.42 -19.98 -3.05
N THR A 53 -4.01 -18.91 -3.57
CA THR A 53 -5.42 -18.57 -3.33
C THR A 53 -6.37 -19.13 -4.39
N HIS A 54 -5.83 -19.85 -5.39
CA HIS A 54 -6.55 -20.36 -6.54
C HIS A 54 -7.34 -19.27 -7.30
N GLN A 55 -6.86 -18.03 -7.23
CA GLN A 55 -7.39 -16.93 -8.01
C GLN A 55 -6.52 -16.80 -9.26
N ASN A 56 -6.99 -17.39 -10.36
CA ASN A 56 -6.44 -17.11 -11.68
C ASN A 56 -7.17 -15.89 -12.23
N ILE A 57 -6.67 -14.69 -11.91
CA ILE A 57 -7.18 -13.43 -12.44
C ILE A 57 -6.59 -13.18 -13.84
#